data_AF-A0AAN6IP19-F1
#
_entry.id   AF-A0AAN6IP19-F1
#
_cell.length_a   1.000
_cell.length_b   1.000
_cell.length_c   1.000
_cell.angle_alpha   90.00
_cell.angle_beta   90.00
_cell.angle_gamma   90.00
#
_symmetry.space_group_name_H-M   'P 1'
#
loop_
_entity.id
_entity.type
_entity.pdbx_description
1 polymer ?
#
loop_
_entity_poly.entity_id
_entity_poly.type
_entity_poly.pdbx_seq_one_letter_code
_entity_poly.pdbx_strand_id
1 'polypeptide(L)'
;FLTPPLIILNNFAGENKGREFKLMTTMLQNMFPAINPSTMRLTDARRVVLFNYNEETGLVDFRHYAVVVKPVGVTKGVKRVILSKNMPSLAQFDDISDYVLREAFASESDVEDGPENSVTLAQDYVGRNNAKNEQRAIRLLELGPRMDLRLMKIEAGLCEGEVIYHNYISKTKEELAEAEHQRQINLTNQARRRQQQDENVKRKKAKKGANNSDSEDDASEEDVRAPKIPEQPHRSAKDDFGGDAYNEDLFEDSESDASMDNGDANDSDADAAPAPKRAKPTKKK
;
A
#
# COMPACT_ATOMS: atom_id res chain seq x y z
N PHE A 1 10.72 1.40 16.86
CA PHE A 1 10.46 1.43 15.40
C PHE A 1 10.58 2.84 14.78
N LEU A 2 11.10 3.86 15.49
CA LEU A 2 11.14 5.24 15.00
C LEU A 2 12.25 5.58 13.98
N THR A 3 13.28 4.73 13.79
CA THR A 3 14.42 5.07 12.91
C THR A 3 14.13 4.69 11.46
N PRO A 4 14.39 5.57 10.47
CA PRO A 4 14.19 5.24 9.06
C PRO A 4 15.15 4.11 8.63
N PRO A 5 14.74 3.23 7.69
CA PRO A 5 15.63 2.21 7.15
C PRO A 5 16.63 2.83 6.15
N LEU A 6 17.78 2.18 6.00
CA LEU A 6 18.74 2.43 4.93
C LEU A 6 18.24 1.85 3.62
N ILE A 7 18.44 2.53 2.50
CA ILE A 7 18.13 2.01 1.18
C ILE A 7 19.39 1.52 0.48
N ILE A 8 19.33 0.33 -0.10
CA ILE A 8 20.35 -0.21 -1.00
C ILE A 8 19.68 -0.46 -2.34
N LEU A 9 20.21 0.18 -3.39
CA LEU A 9 19.76 0.02 -4.77
C LEU A 9 20.81 -0.78 -5.53
N ASN A 10 20.61 -2.10 -5.67
CA ASN A 10 21.51 -2.98 -6.40
C ASN A 10 21.14 -3.05 -7.88
N ASN A 11 22.13 -2.89 -8.76
CA ASN A 11 21.97 -2.85 -10.23
C ASN A 11 21.06 -1.71 -10.75
N PHE A 12 20.90 -0.62 -9.98
CA PHE A 12 20.21 0.60 -10.44
C PHE A 12 21.14 1.64 -11.08
N ALA A 13 22.45 1.42 -11.06
CA ALA A 13 23.41 2.29 -11.73
C ALA A 13 23.58 1.83 -13.20
N GLY A 14 23.07 2.62 -14.14
CA GLY A 14 23.24 2.40 -15.57
C GLY A 14 22.60 3.52 -16.37
N GLU A 15 23.42 4.37 -17.00
CA GLU A 15 22.94 5.50 -17.81
C GLU A 15 22.16 5.05 -19.07
N ASN A 16 22.34 3.79 -19.48
CA ASN A 16 21.78 3.23 -20.71
C ASN A 16 20.37 2.60 -20.54
N LYS A 17 19.74 2.69 -19.36
CA LYS A 17 18.49 1.98 -19.02
C LYS A 17 17.20 2.75 -19.32
N GLY A 18 17.27 3.85 -20.08
CA GLY A 18 16.10 4.67 -20.44
C GLY A 18 15.71 5.70 -19.38
N ARG A 19 14.81 6.62 -19.75
CA ARG A 19 14.36 7.73 -18.88
C ARG A 19 13.43 7.23 -17.77
N GLU A 20 12.64 6.21 -18.08
CA GLU A 20 11.72 5.50 -17.19
C GLU A 20 12.44 4.89 -15.98
N PHE A 21 13.61 4.29 -16.21
CA PHE A 21 14.41 3.67 -15.16
C PHE A 21 15.00 4.74 -14.23
N LYS A 22 15.47 5.86 -14.78
CA LYS A 22 15.95 7.00 -13.98
C LYS A 22 14.85 7.58 -13.08
N LEU A 23 13.62 7.69 -13.59
CA LEU A 23 12.47 8.15 -12.81
C LEU A 23 12.13 7.17 -11.67
N MET A 24 12.12 5.87 -11.95
CA MET A 24 11.92 4.84 -10.91
C MET A 24 13.00 4.92 -9.82
N THR A 25 14.28 5.01 -10.19
CA THR A 25 15.39 5.16 -9.23
C THR A 25 15.23 6.42 -8.38
N THR A 26 14.86 7.54 -9.01
CA THR A 26 14.66 8.83 -8.32
C THR A 26 13.48 8.74 -7.34
N MET A 27 12.39 8.07 -7.72
CA MET A 27 11.26 7.82 -6.83
C MET A 27 11.71 7.03 -5.60
N LEU A 28 12.38 5.89 -5.80
CA LEU A 28 12.84 5.04 -4.69
C LEU A 28 13.81 5.77 -3.76
N GLN A 29 14.71 6.60 -4.31
CA GLN A 29 15.62 7.42 -3.51
C GLN A 29 14.86 8.46 -2.67
N ASN A 30 13.83 9.10 -3.23
CA ASN A 30 13.06 10.14 -2.54
C ASN A 30 11.97 9.60 -1.60
N MET A 31 11.63 8.31 -1.70
CA MET A 31 10.73 7.66 -0.73
C MET A 31 11.35 7.56 0.67
N PHE A 32 12.69 7.59 0.77
CA PHE A 32 13.41 7.51 2.03
C PHE A 32 14.20 8.80 2.28
N PRO A 33 14.44 9.16 3.55
CA PRO A 33 15.27 10.32 3.87
C PRO A 33 16.67 10.19 3.27
N ALA A 34 17.17 11.28 2.68
CA ALA A 34 18.54 11.31 2.17
C ALA A 34 19.54 11.06 3.31
N ILE A 35 20.48 10.13 3.08
CA ILE A 35 21.47 9.72 4.07
C ILE A 35 22.86 10.17 3.61
N ASN A 36 23.54 10.91 4.48
CA ASN A 36 24.92 11.31 4.30
C ASN A 36 25.83 10.39 5.12
N PRO A 37 26.70 9.56 4.52
CA PRO A 37 27.48 8.54 5.23
C PRO A 37 28.43 9.15 6.26
N SER A 38 28.90 10.39 6.05
CA SER A 38 29.83 11.06 6.97
C SER A 38 29.17 11.62 8.23
N THR A 39 27.86 11.90 8.20
CA THR A 39 27.15 12.56 9.31
C THR A 39 26.15 11.63 10.02
N MET A 40 25.84 10.48 9.41
CA MET A 40 24.92 9.51 9.97
C MET A 40 25.49 8.85 11.23
N ARG A 41 24.64 8.68 12.25
CA ARG A 41 24.97 7.90 13.44
C ARG A 41 24.74 6.42 13.20
N LEU A 42 25.69 5.58 13.64
CA LEU A 42 25.56 4.12 13.52
C LEU A 42 24.33 3.58 14.28
N THR A 43 23.89 4.25 15.35
CA THR A 43 22.71 3.84 16.13
C THR A 43 21.40 3.82 15.35
N ASP A 44 21.33 4.58 14.25
CA ASP A 44 20.14 4.74 13.43
C ASP A 44 20.09 3.68 12.31
N ALA A 45 21.24 3.10 11.95
CA ALA A 45 21.43 2.05 10.94
C ALA A 45 20.98 0.66 11.43
N ARG A 46 19.70 0.52 11.80
CA ARG A 46 19.12 -0.73 12.35
C ARG A 46 18.44 -1.60 11.30
N ARG A 47 17.95 -0.99 10.23
CA ARG A 47 17.14 -1.63 9.20
C ARG A 47 17.67 -1.24 7.84
N VAL A 48 17.60 -2.18 6.91
CA VAL A 48 18.01 -1.97 5.53
C VAL A 48 16.96 -2.56 4.59
N VAL A 49 16.59 -1.78 3.60
CA VAL A 49 15.72 -2.17 2.49
C VAL A 49 16.60 -2.34 1.27
N LEU A 50 16.56 -3.53 0.69
CA LEU A 50 17.25 -3.88 -0.54
C LEU A 50 16.23 -3.89 -1.68
N PHE A 51 16.53 -3.11 -2.70
CA PHE A 51 15.93 -3.25 -4.02
C PHE A 51 17.00 -3.84 -4.94
N ASN A 52 16.71 -4.99 -5.54
CA ASN A 52 17.60 -5.65 -6.48
C ASN A 52 16.95 -5.67 -7.86
N TYR A 53 17.54 -4.97 -8.83
CA TYR A 53 17.03 -5.01 -10.20
C TYR A 53 17.71 -6.13 -11.01
N ASN A 54 16.89 -6.96 -11.64
CA ASN A 54 17.34 -7.95 -12.60
C ASN A 54 17.06 -7.45 -14.03
N GLU A 55 18.13 -7.20 -14.79
CA GLU A 55 18.05 -6.66 -16.15
C GLU A 55 17.39 -7.63 -17.14
N GLU A 56 17.55 -8.94 -16.94
CA GLU A 56 17.03 -9.95 -17.87
C GLU A 56 15.52 -10.12 -17.75
N THR A 57 14.98 -10.05 -16.53
CA THR A 57 13.55 -10.29 -16.25
C THR A 57 12.74 -9.00 -16.12
N GLY A 58 13.40 -7.86 -15.97
CA GLY A 58 12.79 -6.55 -15.71
C GLY A 58 12.07 -6.50 -14.36
N LEU A 59 12.46 -7.35 -13.40
CA LEU A 59 11.90 -7.42 -12.06
C LEU A 59 12.80 -6.73 -11.03
N VAL A 60 12.18 -6.15 -10.02
CA VAL A 60 12.81 -5.55 -8.86
C VAL A 60 12.44 -6.37 -7.63
N ASP A 61 13.41 -7.08 -7.07
CA ASP A 61 13.20 -7.82 -5.82
C ASP A 61 13.29 -6.82 -4.66
N PHE A 62 12.24 -6.76 -3.86
CA PHE A 62 12.18 -5.98 -2.63
C PHE A 62 12.35 -6.89 -1.43
N ARG A 63 13.34 -6.59 -0.60
CA ARG A 63 13.61 -7.31 0.65
C ARG A 63 13.93 -6.34 1.77
N HIS A 64 13.46 -6.66 2.98
CA HIS A 64 13.67 -5.83 4.16
C HIS A 64 14.34 -6.64 5.26
N TYR A 65 15.49 -6.15 5.73
CA TYR A 65 16.33 -6.80 6.73
C TYR A 65 16.55 -5.89 7.95
N ALA A 66 16.66 -6.50 9.12
CA ALA A 66 17.28 -5.93 10.30
C ALA A 66 18.78 -6.22 10.28
N VAL A 67 19.58 -5.22 10.66
CA VAL A 67 21.02 -5.37 10.84
C VAL A 67 21.28 -5.85 12.26
N VAL A 68 21.96 -6.99 12.38
CA VAL A 68 22.32 -7.62 13.65
C VAL A 68 23.83 -7.73 13.72
N VAL A 69 24.42 -7.15 14.77
CA VAL A 69 25.86 -7.17 15.00
C VAL A 69 26.20 -8.27 15.99
N LYS A 70 27.18 -9.11 15.66
CA LYS A 70 27.67 -10.21 16.50
C LYS A 70 29.15 -10.06 16.84
N PRO A 71 29.60 -10.49 18.03
CA PRO A 71 31.02 -10.54 18.38
C PRO A 71 31.78 -11.53 17.48
N VAL A 72 32.97 -11.14 17.02
CA VAL A 72 33.90 -11.97 16.24
C VAL A 72 34.97 -12.54 17.16
N GLY A 73 35.54 -13.70 16.83
CA GLY A 73 36.69 -14.27 17.55
C GLY A 73 36.37 -14.89 18.92
N VAL A 74 35.10 -15.17 19.20
CA VAL A 74 34.64 -15.85 20.43
C VAL A 74 33.85 -17.10 20.10
N THR A 75 34.09 -18.18 20.86
CA THR A 75 33.36 -19.44 20.69
C THR A 75 31.87 -19.28 21.05
N LYS A 76 30.99 -20.16 20.55
CA LYS A 76 29.55 -20.08 20.84
C LYS A 76 29.21 -20.07 22.33
N GLY A 77 29.91 -20.84 23.15
CA GLY A 77 29.70 -20.85 24.60
C GLY A 77 29.99 -19.49 25.21
N VAL A 78 31.09 -18.86 24.81
CA VAL A 78 31.43 -17.50 25.23
C VAL A 78 30.43 -16.47 24.65
N LYS A 79 30.04 -16.59 23.37
CA LYS A 79 28.97 -15.76 22.76
C LYS A 79 27.68 -15.86 23.59
N ARG A 80 27.31 -17.06 24.05
CA ARG A 80 26.14 -17.29 24.90
C ARG A 80 26.31 -16.60 26.24
N VAL A 81 27.42 -16.79 26.96
CA VAL A 81 27.63 -16.11 28.26
C VAL A 81 27.57 -14.57 28.12
N ILE A 82 28.16 -14.02 27.05
CA ILE A 82 28.25 -12.58 26.84
C ILE A 82 26.92 -11.96 26.40
N LEU A 83 26.19 -12.62 25.48
CA LEU A 83 24.99 -12.06 24.85
C LEU A 83 23.70 -12.45 25.58
N SER A 84 23.70 -13.59 26.25
CA SER A 84 22.52 -14.16 26.89
C SER A 84 22.09 -13.36 28.12
N LYS A 85 20.79 -13.13 28.27
CA LYS A 85 20.23 -12.49 29.47
C LYS A 85 20.16 -13.46 30.66
N ASN A 86 20.08 -14.76 30.37
CA ASN A 86 20.01 -15.83 31.36
C ASN A 86 21.29 -16.68 31.26
N MET A 87 21.97 -16.87 32.38
CA MET A 87 23.16 -17.71 32.45
C MET A 87 22.75 -19.18 32.18
N PRO A 88 23.44 -19.91 31.29
CA PRO A 88 23.21 -21.34 31.11
C PRO A 88 23.50 -22.11 32.41
N SER A 89 22.81 -23.24 32.62
CA SER A 89 23.01 -24.07 33.82
C SER A 89 24.42 -24.65 33.82
N LEU A 90 25.22 -24.29 34.84
CA LEU A 90 26.57 -24.78 35.03
C LEU A 90 26.63 -26.07 35.87
N ALA A 91 25.49 -26.59 36.31
CA ALA A 91 25.44 -27.72 37.26
C ALA A 91 26.01 -29.05 36.72
N GLN A 92 26.20 -29.15 35.40
CA GLN A 92 26.77 -30.33 34.74
C GLN A 92 28.27 -30.18 34.42
N PHE A 93 28.88 -29.04 34.76
CA PHE A 93 30.27 -28.75 34.44
C PHE A 93 31.05 -28.54 35.74
N ASP A 94 32.21 -29.17 35.83
CA ASP A 94 33.09 -29.06 37.01
C ASP A 94 33.82 -27.71 37.03
N ASP A 95 34.08 -27.12 35.87
CA ASP A 95 34.76 -25.82 35.72
C ASP A 95 34.27 -25.03 34.49
N ILE A 96 34.49 -23.71 34.49
CA ILE A 96 34.20 -22.78 33.40
C ILE A 96 35.00 -23.17 32.13
N SER A 97 36.22 -23.67 32.32
CA SER A 97 37.08 -24.14 31.23
C SER A 97 36.44 -25.32 30.48
N ASP A 98 35.82 -26.26 31.20
CA ASP A 98 35.12 -27.42 30.63
C ASP A 98 33.92 -27.00 29.78
N TYR A 99 33.15 -26.02 30.25
CA TYR A 99 32.04 -25.45 29.46
C TYR A 99 32.51 -24.83 28.13
N VAL A 100 33.57 -24.03 28.16
CA VAL A 100 34.10 -23.35 26.96
C VAL A 100 34.72 -24.34 25.98
N LEU A 101 35.49 -25.31 26.48
CA LEU A 101 36.16 -26.31 25.66
C LEU A 101 35.16 -27.27 25.02
N ARG A 102 34.17 -27.77 25.77
CA ARG A 102 33.18 -28.71 25.25
C ARG A 102 32.27 -28.09 24.19
N GLU A 103 31.89 -26.82 24.35
CA GLU A 103 31.09 -26.12 23.34
C GLU A 103 31.92 -25.67 22.11
N ALA A 104 33.25 -25.61 22.23
CA ALA A 104 34.14 -25.33 21.10
C ALA A 104 34.22 -26.48 20.08
N PHE A 105 34.20 -27.74 20.54
CA PHE A 105 34.28 -28.91 19.65
C PHE A 105 32.96 -29.26 18.95
N ALA A 106 31.83 -28.79 19.45
CA ALA A 106 30.51 -29.13 18.92
C ALA A 106 30.02 -28.19 17.79
N SER A 107 30.84 -27.24 17.32
CA SER A 107 30.35 -26.08 16.57
C SER A 107 31.08 -25.83 15.25
N GLU A 108 30.60 -26.47 14.17
CA GLU A 108 31.05 -26.25 12.78
C GLU A 108 30.60 -24.90 12.15
N SER A 109 29.83 -24.06 12.86
CA SER A 109 29.25 -22.84 12.28
C SER A 109 30.08 -21.56 12.46
N ASP A 110 31.35 -21.66 12.86
CA ASP A 110 32.26 -20.49 12.92
C ASP A 110 32.78 -20.12 11.52
N VAL A 111 32.62 -21.02 10.54
CA VAL A 111 32.96 -20.80 9.13
C VAL A 111 32.12 -19.65 8.51
N GLU A 112 30.90 -19.39 8.99
CA GLU A 112 30.07 -18.29 8.48
C GLU A 112 30.42 -16.90 9.07
N ASP A 113 31.17 -16.84 10.16
CA ASP A 113 31.68 -15.59 10.75
C ASP A 113 33.09 -15.25 10.20
N GLY A 114 33.38 -15.72 8.99
CA GLY A 114 34.65 -15.50 8.27
C GLY A 114 35.01 -14.02 8.09
N PRO A 115 36.27 -13.72 7.70
CA PRO A 115 36.77 -12.35 7.60
C PRO A 115 35.93 -11.50 6.64
N GLU A 116 35.29 -12.08 5.61
CA GLU A 116 34.40 -11.36 4.70
C GLU A 116 33.19 -10.68 5.37
N ASN A 117 32.70 -11.23 6.48
CA ASN A 117 31.54 -10.71 7.19
C ASN A 117 31.92 -9.83 8.39
N SER A 118 33.23 -9.65 8.64
CA SER A 118 33.77 -8.90 9.77
C SER A 118 34.05 -7.43 9.40
N VAL A 119 33.65 -6.51 10.27
CA VAL A 119 33.82 -5.06 10.11
C VAL A 119 34.22 -4.44 11.45
N THR A 120 35.11 -3.45 11.42
CA THR A 120 35.47 -2.66 12.61
C THR A 120 34.47 -1.52 12.80
N LEU A 121 33.85 -1.43 13.97
CA LEU A 121 32.85 -0.40 14.25
C LEU A 121 33.47 1.00 14.39
N ALA A 122 32.99 1.97 13.62
CA ALA A 122 33.47 3.36 13.70
C ALA A 122 32.89 4.16 14.90
N GLN A 123 31.76 3.71 15.45
CA GLN A 123 31.05 4.31 16.58
C GLN A 123 30.36 3.20 17.39
N ASP A 124 29.88 3.53 18.58
CA ASP A 124 29.08 2.62 19.37
C ASP A 124 27.79 2.25 18.64
N TYR A 125 27.45 0.96 18.65
CA TYR A 125 26.26 0.42 18.01
C TYR A 125 25.28 -0.13 19.05
N VAL A 126 24.02 -0.27 18.66
CA VAL A 126 22.95 -0.70 19.55
C VAL A 126 23.18 -2.16 19.98
N GLY A 127 23.01 -2.44 21.27
CA GLY A 127 23.15 -3.78 21.84
C GLY A 127 24.19 -3.82 22.97
N ARG A 128 24.31 -4.97 23.63
CA ARG A 128 25.34 -5.17 24.65
C ARG A 128 26.68 -5.42 23.98
N ASN A 129 27.72 -4.78 24.50
CA ASN A 129 29.11 -4.95 24.07
C ASN A 129 29.28 -4.70 22.57
N ASN A 130 28.84 -3.56 22.07
CA ASN A 130 29.10 -3.13 20.69
C ASN A 130 29.80 -1.75 20.74
N ALA A 131 31.04 -1.74 21.21
CA ALA A 131 31.78 -0.50 21.39
C ALA A 131 32.54 -0.09 20.12
N LYS A 132 32.85 1.20 20.03
CA LYS A 132 33.69 1.78 19.00
C LYS A 132 35.05 1.06 18.92
N ASN A 133 35.56 0.90 17.70
CA ASN A 133 36.82 0.25 17.32
C ASN A 133 36.90 -1.26 17.57
N GLU A 134 35.81 -1.92 17.94
CA GLU A 134 35.76 -3.37 18.04
C GLU A 134 35.41 -4.02 16.70
N GLN A 135 36.01 -5.19 16.41
CA GLN A 135 35.65 -6.01 15.27
C GLN A 135 34.37 -6.79 15.55
N ARG A 136 33.41 -6.70 14.63
CA ARG A 136 32.11 -7.34 14.74
C ARG A 136 31.65 -7.89 13.40
N ALA A 137 30.89 -8.98 13.43
CA ALA A 137 30.30 -9.58 12.25
C ALA A 137 28.91 -9.00 12.04
N ILE A 138 28.60 -8.64 10.80
CA ILE A 138 27.27 -8.14 10.43
C ILE A 138 26.44 -9.30 9.90
N ARG A 139 25.25 -9.51 10.47
CA ARG A 139 24.25 -10.45 9.97
C ARG A 139 22.97 -9.73 9.65
N LEU A 140 22.27 -10.20 8.62
CA LEU A 140 20.98 -9.68 8.21
C LEU A 140 19.89 -10.66 8.65
N LEU A 141 18.90 -10.16 9.40
CA LEU A 141 17.70 -10.91 9.75
C LEU A 141 16.55 -10.37 8.91
N GLU A 142 15.88 -11.22 8.15
CA GLU A 142 14.75 -10.79 7.33
C GLU A 142 13.55 -10.37 8.22
N LEU A 143 13.02 -9.17 7.97
CA LEU A 143 11.92 -8.58 8.73
C LEU A 143 10.59 -8.64 7.97
N GLY A 144 10.62 -8.29 6.68
CA GLY A 144 9.45 -7.87 5.93
C GLY A 144 9.10 -8.76 4.74
N PRO A 145 8.02 -8.41 4.01
CA PRO A 145 7.52 -9.23 2.91
C PRO A 145 8.55 -9.30 1.79
N ARG A 146 8.63 -10.46 1.16
CA ARG A 146 9.35 -10.69 -0.09
C ARG A 146 8.42 -10.30 -1.22
N MET A 147 8.79 -9.30 -2.01
CA MET A 147 8.00 -8.87 -3.15
C MET A 147 8.88 -8.80 -4.39
N ASP A 148 8.30 -9.20 -5.53
CA ASP A 148 8.91 -9.03 -6.83
C ASP A 148 8.05 -8.02 -7.59
N LEU A 149 8.63 -6.86 -7.90
CA LEU A 149 7.93 -5.73 -8.48
C LEU A 149 8.33 -5.56 -9.95
N ARG A 150 7.41 -5.10 -10.80
CA ARG A 150 7.69 -4.75 -12.19
C ARG A 150 7.21 -3.34 -12.48
N LEU A 151 7.99 -2.56 -13.21
CA LEU A 151 7.55 -1.26 -13.70
C LEU A 151 6.44 -1.46 -14.75
N MET A 152 5.22 -1.04 -14.40
CA MET A 152 4.05 -1.18 -15.26
C MET A 152 3.74 0.10 -16.02
N LYS A 153 3.65 1.22 -15.29
CA LYS A 153 3.21 2.52 -15.81
C LYS A 153 3.84 3.65 -15.00
N ILE A 154 4.21 4.74 -15.66
CA ILE A 154 4.62 6.00 -15.03
C ILE A 154 3.62 7.07 -15.43
N GLU A 155 3.06 7.76 -14.43
CA GLU A 155 2.10 8.84 -14.62
C GLU A 155 2.59 10.14 -13.97
N ALA A 156 2.21 11.28 -14.53
CA ALA A 156 2.51 12.59 -13.98
C ALA A 156 1.55 12.97 -12.84
N GLY A 157 2.07 13.23 -11.64
CA GLY A 157 1.25 13.64 -10.50
C GLY A 157 0.65 12.45 -9.74
N LEU A 158 -0.50 12.65 -9.08
CA LEU A 158 -1.09 11.67 -8.17
C LEU A 158 -2.22 10.88 -8.86
N CYS A 159 -1.86 9.81 -9.58
CA CYS A 159 -2.81 8.86 -10.20
C CYS A 159 -3.86 9.46 -11.17
N GLU A 160 -3.73 10.73 -11.50
CA GLU A 160 -4.65 11.44 -12.38
C GLU A 160 -3.92 12.01 -13.58
N GLY A 161 -2.69 11.56 -13.86
CA GLY A 161 -1.71 12.15 -14.75
C GLY A 161 -1.81 11.84 -16.24
N GLU A 162 -0.95 12.50 -17.01
CA GLU A 162 -0.54 11.97 -18.31
C GLU A 162 0.34 10.73 -18.09
N VAL A 163 0.16 9.71 -18.93
CA VAL A 163 0.98 8.49 -18.91
C VAL A 163 2.26 8.73 -19.70
N ILE A 164 3.39 8.75 -19.00
CA ILE A 164 4.73 8.98 -19.59
C ILE A 164 5.30 7.68 -20.16
N TYR A 165 5.07 6.57 -19.48
CA TYR A 165 5.58 5.25 -19.85
C TYR A 165 4.55 4.17 -19.48
N HIS A 166 4.44 3.15 -20.31
CA HIS A 166 3.67 1.95 -20.02
C HIS A 166 4.36 0.74 -20.66
N ASN A 167 4.44 -0.37 -19.93
CA ASN A 167 5.20 -1.55 -20.33
C ASN A 167 4.52 -2.32 -21.49
N TYR A 168 3.20 -2.52 -21.40
CA TYR A 168 2.45 -3.31 -22.39
C TYR A 168 1.71 -2.51 -23.48
N ILE A 169 1.30 -1.27 -23.21
CA ILE A 169 0.39 -0.51 -24.06
C ILE A 169 1.08 0.79 -24.48
N SER A 170 1.45 0.90 -25.74
CA SER A 170 1.93 2.15 -26.33
C SER A 170 0.79 2.83 -27.09
N LYS A 171 0.33 3.97 -26.59
CA LYS A 171 -0.65 4.81 -27.30
C LYS A 171 0.05 5.66 -28.37
N THR A 172 -0.67 5.96 -29.44
CA THR A 172 -0.17 6.91 -30.44
C THR A 172 -0.19 8.34 -29.90
N LYS A 173 0.55 9.25 -30.53
CA LYS A 173 0.60 10.66 -30.10
C LYS A 173 -0.76 11.36 -30.19
N GLU A 174 -1.58 10.98 -31.16
CA GLU A 174 -2.92 11.52 -31.35
C GLU A 174 -3.86 11.05 -30.23
N GLU A 175 -3.85 9.75 -29.91
CA GLU A 175 -4.60 9.19 -28.78
C GLU A 175 -4.19 9.79 -27.43
N LEU A 176 -2.90 10.11 -27.25
CA LEU A 176 -2.41 10.79 -26.05
C LEU A 176 -2.97 12.21 -25.93
N ALA A 177 -3.01 12.97 -27.03
CA ALA A 177 -3.56 14.32 -27.06
C ALA A 177 -5.08 14.33 -26.83
N GLU A 178 -5.82 13.37 -27.40
CA GLU A 178 -7.25 13.20 -27.14
C GLU A 178 -7.52 12.84 -25.68
N ALA A 179 -6.74 11.94 -25.10
CA ALA A 179 -6.84 11.59 -23.69
C ALA A 179 -6.55 12.79 -22.77
N GLU A 180 -5.56 13.62 -23.11
CA GLU A 180 -5.27 14.85 -22.37
C GLU A 180 -6.41 15.85 -22.47
N HIS A 181 -6.98 16.05 -23.66
CA HIS A 181 -8.13 16.94 -23.85
C HIS A 181 -9.35 16.47 -23.05
N GLN A 182 -9.69 15.19 -23.11
CA GLN A 182 -10.78 14.61 -22.30
C GLN A 182 -10.52 14.77 -20.80
N ARG A 183 -9.29 14.58 -20.36
CA ARG A 183 -8.88 14.79 -18.97
C ARG A 183 -9.05 16.24 -18.53
N GLN A 184 -8.66 17.21 -19.37
CA GLN A 184 -8.82 18.63 -19.08
C GLN A 184 -10.29 19.02 -18.97
N ILE A 185 -11.15 18.48 -19.83
CA ILE A 185 -12.61 18.63 -19.74
C ILE A 185 -13.14 18.05 -18.43
N ASN A 186 -12.69 16.85 -18.05
CA ASN A 186 -13.12 16.22 -16.81
C ASN A 186 -12.70 17.02 -15.57
N LEU A 187 -11.47 17.53 -15.56
CA LEU A 187 -10.94 18.35 -14.47
C LEU A 187 -11.72 19.67 -14.31
N THR A 188 -11.99 20.35 -15.43
CA THR A 188 -12.77 21.60 -15.42
C THR A 188 -14.22 21.37 -15.00
N ASN A 189 -14.86 20.29 -15.47
CA ASN A 189 -16.19 19.90 -15.04
C ASN A 189 -16.24 19.56 -13.54
N GLN A 190 -15.22 18.86 -13.02
CA GLN A 190 -15.14 18.52 -11.61
C GLN A 190 -14.95 19.78 -10.74
N ALA A 191 -14.10 20.72 -11.16
CA ALA A 191 -13.93 22.00 -10.48
C ALA A 191 -15.22 22.82 -10.45
N ARG A 192 -15.95 22.88 -11.58
CA ARG A 192 -17.26 23.54 -11.65
C ARG A 192 -18.28 22.91 -10.70
N ARG A 193 -18.33 21.57 -10.65
CA ARG A 193 -19.22 20.83 -9.72
C ARG A 193 -18.89 21.15 -8.26
N ARG A 194 -17.59 21.21 -7.89
CA ARG A 194 -17.16 21.58 -6.53
C ARG A 194 -17.58 23.01 -6.16
N GLN A 195 -17.37 23.98 -7.04
CA GLN A 195 -17.77 25.38 -6.79
C GLN A 195 -19.29 25.50 -6.55
N GLN A 196 -20.10 24.87 -7.39
CA GLN A 196 -21.55 24.86 -7.22
C GLN A 196 -21.97 24.20 -5.90
N GLN A 197 -21.32 23.11 -5.50
CA GLN A 197 -21.57 22.47 -4.21
C GLN A 197 -21.21 23.39 -3.04
N ASP A 198 -20.07 24.07 -3.10
CA ASP A 198 -19.63 24.99 -2.06
C ASP A 198 -20.57 26.19 -1.91
N GLU A 199 -21.04 26.76 -3.02
CA GLU A 199 -22.05 27.82 -3.02
C GLU A 199 -23.39 27.33 -2.43
N ASN A 200 -23.82 26.13 -2.81
CA ASN A 200 -25.03 25.53 -2.26
C ASN A 200 -24.92 25.27 -0.76
N VAL A 201 -23.78 24.78 -0.28
CA VAL A 201 -23.51 24.58 1.15
C VAL A 201 -23.48 25.92 1.89
N LYS A 202 -22.83 26.95 1.34
CA LYS A 202 -22.81 28.30 1.93
C LYS A 202 -24.22 28.89 2.01
N ARG A 203 -25.01 28.78 0.93
CA ARG A 203 -26.40 29.25 0.88
C ARG A 203 -27.28 28.49 1.89
N LYS A 204 -27.12 27.17 2.01
CA LYS A 204 -27.84 26.37 3.02
C LYS A 204 -27.42 26.76 4.45
N LYS A 205 -26.13 26.97 4.72
CA LYS A 205 -25.63 27.43 6.03
C LYS A 205 -26.16 28.82 6.39
N ALA A 206 -26.15 29.77 5.45
CA ALA A 206 -26.68 31.11 5.68
C ALA A 206 -28.19 31.11 5.97
N LYS A 207 -28.98 30.31 5.22
CA LYS A 207 -30.42 30.15 5.48
C LYS A 207 -30.71 29.48 6.83
N LYS A 208 -29.93 28.46 7.22
CA LYS A 208 -30.05 27.86 8.55
C LYS A 208 -29.69 28.85 9.67
N GLY A 209 -28.64 29.64 9.49
CA GLY A 209 -28.25 30.68 10.45
C GLY A 209 -29.30 31.77 10.63
N ALA A 210 -29.98 32.18 9.55
CA ALA A 210 -31.07 33.16 9.58
C ALA A 210 -32.38 32.60 10.17
N ASN A 211 -32.66 31.30 9.99
CA ASN A 211 -33.82 30.66 10.63
C ASN A 211 -33.56 30.31 12.10
N ASN A 212 -32.31 30.15 12.54
CA ASN A 212 -31.95 29.90 13.95
C ASN A 212 -31.91 31.19 14.81
N SER A 213 -31.97 32.38 14.21
CA SER A 213 -32.04 33.64 14.97
C SER A 213 -33.45 34.02 15.43
N ASP A 214 -34.48 33.23 15.07
CA ASP A 214 -35.87 33.41 15.52
C ASP A 214 -36.34 32.35 16.53
N SER A 215 -35.45 31.44 16.96
CA SER A 215 -35.72 30.48 18.04
C SER A 215 -34.53 30.43 19.00
N GLU A 216 -34.50 31.37 19.96
CA GLU A 216 -33.74 31.19 21.19
C GLU A 216 -34.35 30.02 22.00
N ASP A 217 -33.47 29.27 22.67
CA ASP A 217 -33.70 28.12 23.55
C ASP A 217 -33.87 26.73 22.90
N ASP A 218 -32.74 26.06 22.59
CA ASP A 218 -32.30 24.93 23.42
C ASP A 218 -30.84 24.53 23.08
N ALA A 219 -30.02 24.46 24.11
CA ALA A 219 -28.63 24.05 24.04
C ALA A 219 -28.54 22.53 24.13
N SER A 220 -28.44 21.87 22.98
CA SER A 220 -27.83 20.54 22.91
C SER A 220 -26.80 20.51 21.80
N GLU A 221 -25.53 20.39 22.22
CA GLU A 221 -24.39 20.02 21.38
C GLU A 221 -24.63 18.62 20.77
N GLU A 222 -25.48 18.53 19.76
CA GLU A 222 -25.49 17.38 18.86
C GLU A 222 -24.53 17.67 17.71
N ASP A 223 -23.39 17.00 17.79
CA ASP A 223 -22.40 16.78 16.75
C ASP A 223 -23.07 16.60 15.38
N VAL A 224 -23.25 17.71 14.65
CA VAL A 224 -23.56 17.70 13.22
C VAL A 224 -22.29 17.21 12.54
N ARG A 225 -22.09 15.91 12.62
CA ARG A 225 -21.13 15.14 11.87
C ARG A 225 -21.26 15.62 10.43
N ALA A 226 -20.23 16.33 9.96
CA ALA A 226 -20.14 16.82 8.60
C ALA A 226 -20.64 15.70 7.66
N PRO A 227 -21.50 16.00 6.67
CA PRO A 227 -22.02 14.98 5.79
C PRO A 227 -20.81 14.21 5.27
N LYS A 228 -20.74 12.93 5.62
CA LYS A 228 -19.69 12.04 5.12
C LYS A 228 -19.71 12.23 3.61
N ILE A 229 -18.63 12.76 3.08
CA ILE A 229 -18.32 12.68 1.66
C ILE A 229 -18.62 11.22 1.30
N PRO A 230 -19.46 10.92 0.30
CA PRO A 230 -19.49 9.57 -0.21
C PRO A 230 -18.06 9.32 -0.65
N GLU A 231 -17.31 8.53 0.12
CA GLU A 231 -16.08 7.95 -0.37
C GLU A 231 -16.47 7.36 -1.72
N GLN A 232 -15.91 7.96 -2.77
CA GLN A 232 -15.99 7.39 -4.11
C GLN A 232 -15.71 5.90 -3.92
N PRO A 233 -16.55 4.99 -4.45
CA PRO A 233 -16.23 3.59 -4.38
C PRO A 233 -14.81 3.48 -4.93
N HIS A 234 -13.89 3.00 -4.10
CA HIS A 234 -12.54 2.69 -4.50
C HIS A 234 -12.71 1.82 -5.75
N ARG A 235 -12.47 2.38 -6.94
CA ARG A 235 -12.46 1.61 -8.18
C ARG A 235 -11.27 0.67 -7.99
N SER A 236 -11.52 -0.49 -7.39
CA SER A 236 -10.73 -1.68 -7.66
C SER A 236 -10.61 -1.70 -9.17
N ALA A 237 -9.37 -1.64 -9.66
CA ALA A 237 -9.05 -1.79 -11.07
C ALA A 237 -9.80 -3.02 -11.58
N LYS A 238 -10.98 -2.80 -12.17
CA LYS A 238 -11.62 -3.79 -13.01
C LYS A 238 -10.86 -3.65 -14.30
N ASP A 239 -10.05 -4.68 -14.54
CA ASP A 239 -9.37 -4.91 -15.79
C ASP A 239 -10.34 -4.63 -16.94
N ASP A 240 -9.86 -3.80 -17.87
CA ASP A 240 -10.57 -3.34 -19.06
C ASP A 240 -10.70 -4.48 -20.08
N PHE A 241 -11.49 -5.49 -19.72
CA PHE A 241 -11.96 -6.52 -20.64
C PHE A 241 -13.45 -6.25 -20.91
N GLY A 242 -13.75 -5.96 -22.17
CA GLY A 242 -15.00 -5.35 -22.63
C GLY A 242 -16.30 -6.03 -22.23
N GLY A 243 -17.37 -5.23 -22.23
CA GLY A 243 -18.74 -5.71 -22.05
C GLY A 243 -19.72 -4.60 -21.67
N ASP A 244 -20.36 -4.06 -22.71
CA ASP A 244 -21.74 -3.59 -22.79
C ASP A 244 -22.17 -2.31 -22.04
N ALA A 245 -22.72 -1.40 -22.86
CA ALA A 245 -23.36 -0.16 -22.50
C ALA A 245 -24.63 -0.40 -21.67
N TYR A 246 -24.67 0.14 -20.47
CA TYR A 246 -25.91 0.36 -19.72
C TYR A 246 -26.29 1.83 -19.84
N ASN A 247 -27.40 2.07 -20.53
CA ASN A 247 -28.02 3.36 -20.76
C ASN A 247 -28.84 3.73 -19.52
N GLU A 248 -28.49 4.80 -18.79
CA GLU A 248 -29.10 5.17 -17.50
C GLU A 248 -29.99 6.42 -17.61
N ASP A 249 -30.67 6.61 -18.75
CA ASP A 249 -31.58 7.73 -19.01
C ASP A 249 -33.06 7.28 -18.98
N LEU A 250 -33.51 6.64 -17.89
CA LEU A 250 -34.92 6.29 -17.72
C LEU A 250 -35.44 6.57 -16.30
N PHE A 251 -35.49 7.85 -15.93
CA PHE A 251 -36.41 8.33 -14.90
C PHE A 251 -37.06 9.62 -15.38
N GLU A 252 -38.18 9.42 -16.07
CA GLU A 252 -39.13 10.45 -16.48
C GLU A 252 -39.94 10.87 -15.24
N ASP A 253 -39.88 12.16 -14.92
CA ASP A 253 -40.54 12.80 -13.80
C ASP A 253 -42.04 12.90 -14.09
N SER A 254 -42.89 12.11 -13.42
CA SER A 254 -44.35 12.24 -13.52
C SER A 254 -44.89 12.93 -12.26
N GLU A 255 -45.07 14.25 -12.35
CA GLU A 255 -46.01 14.97 -11.49
C GLU A 255 -47.44 14.53 -11.83
N SER A 256 -48.20 14.04 -10.85
CA SER A 256 -49.67 14.08 -10.91
C SER A 256 -50.25 14.34 -9.53
N ASP A 257 -50.69 15.58 -9.37
CA ASP A 257 -51.67 16.03 -8.39
C ASP A 257 -53.07 15.72 -8.94
N ALA A 258 -53.88 14.94 -8.21
CA ALA A 258 -55.33 14.88 -8.39
C ALA A 258 -56.02 14.16 -7.22
N SER A 259 -56.55 14.97 -6.31
CA SER A 259 -57.86 14.88 -5.61
C SER A 259 -58.51 13.52 -5.31
N MET A 260 -58.84 13.37 -4.02
CA MET A 260 -59.87 12.48 -3.48
C MET A 260 -61.23 12.64 -4.17
N ASP A 261 -61.88 11.54 -4.54
CA ASP A 261 -63.35 11.44 -4.60
C ASP A 261 -63.80 10.02 -4.23
N ASN A 262 -64.75 9.94 -3.30
CA ASN A 262 -65.34 8.71 -2.77
C ASN A 262 -66.66 8.46 -3.51
N GLY A 263 -66.85 7.26 -4.06
CA GLY A 263 -68.11 6.82 -4.65
C GLY A 263 -68.31 5.32 -4.48
N ASP A 264 -69.31 4.98 -3.68
CA ASP A 264 -69.69 3.67 -3.16
C ASP A 264 -70.55 2.83 -4.14
N ALA A 265 -70.65 1.52 -3.84
CA ALA A 265 -71.73 0.57 -4.14
C ALA A 265 -71.70 -0.40 -5.35
N ASN A 266 -71.54 -1.69 -4.98
CA ASN A 266 -72.36 -2.87 -5.31
C ASN A 266 -72.25 -3.66 -6.64
N ASP A 267 -71.68 -4.87 -6.49
CA ASP A 267 -72.34 -6.21 -6.49
C ASP A 267 -72.68 -6.98 -7.80
N SER A 268 -72.55 -8.31 -7.68
CA SER A 268 -73.11 -9.45 -8.46
C SER A 268 -72.27 -10.25 -9.49
N ASP A 269 -71.90 -11.47 -9.04
CA ASP A 269 -71.89 -12.82 -9.64
C ASP A 269 -72.00 -13.06 -11.18
N ALA A 270 -71.20 -14.01 -11.70
CA ALA A 270 -71.64 -15.36 -12.15
C ALA A 270 -70.73 -16.04 -13.22
N ASP A 271 -70.08 -17.13 -12.79
CA ASP A 271 -70.05 -18.49 -13.37
C ASP A 271 -69.57 -18.86 -14.80
N ALA A 272 -69.05 -20.10 -14.86
CA ALA A 272 -68.94 -21.06 -15.98
C ALA A 272 -67.59 -21.25 -16.73
N ALA A 273 -66.93 -22.39 -16.40
CA ALA A 273 -65.96 -23.15 -17.19
C ALA A 273 -66.63 -23.87 -18.40
N PRO A 274 -65.97 -24.62 -19.34
CA PRO A 274 -64.91 -25.62 -19.10
C PRO A 274 -63.82 -25.83 -20.20
N ALA A 275 -62.76 -26.57 -19.86
CA ALA A 275 -61.79 -27.25 -20.76
C ALA A 275 -62.47 -28.44 -21.53
N PRO A 276 -61.87 -29.20 -22.51
CA PRO A 276 -60.44 -29.54 -22.69
C PRO A 276 -59.95 -29.81 -24.15
N LYS A 277 -58.66 -30.15 -24.34
CA LYS A 277 -58.13 -31.42 -24.93
C LYS A 277 -56.67 -31.30 -25.44
N ARG A 278 -55.98 -32.44 -25.38
CA ARG A 278 -54.52 -32.66 -25.46
C ARG A 278 -54.23 -33.65 -26.60
N ALA A 279 -53.23 -33.40 -27.46
CA ALA A 279 -52.61 -34.38 -28.37
C ALA A 279 -51.23 -33.85 -28.84
N LYS A 280 -50.11 -34.34 -28.31
CA LYS A 280 -49.23 -35.47 -28.69
C LYS A 280 -48.14 -35.13 -29.74
N PRO A 281 -46.92 -35.69 -29.61
CA PRO A 281 -45.68 -35.18 -30.20
C PRO A 281 -45.26 -35.92 -31.47
N THR A 282 -44.46 -35.28 -32.33
CA THR A 282 -43.85 -35.94 -33.50
C THR A 282 -42.32 -35.83 -33.46
N LYS A 283 -41.67 -36.99 -33.63
CA LYS A 283 -40.23 -37.14 -33.91
C LYS A 283 -40.05 -37.53 -35.38
N LYS A 284 -39.07 -36.88 -36.02
CA LYS A 284 -38.16 -37.29 -37.10
C LYS A 284 -38.70 -38.06 -38.32
N LYS A 285 -38.35 -37.54 -39.50
CA LYS A 285 -37.53 -38.27 -40.46
C LYS A 285 -36.25 -37.50 -40.69
#